data_AF-A0A9E2VCE6-F1
#
_entry.id   AF-A0A9E2VCE6-F1
#
_cell.length_a   1.000
_cell.length_b   1.000
_cell.length_c   1.000
_cell.angle_alpha   90.00
_cell.angle_beta   90.00
_cell.angle_gamma   90.00
#
_symmetry.space_group_name_H-M   'P 1'
#
loop_
_entity.id
_entity.type
_entity.pdbx_description
1 polymer ?
#
loop_
_entity_poly.entity_id
_entity_poly.type
_entity_poly.pdbx_seq_one_letter_code
_entity_poly.pdbx_strand_id
1 'polypeptide(L)'
;MKTIAFIVLALFVQSVSAVAQAGLERVIVEKYYITDSSDSISCKNQVDCTIPLHAVTYRIYIDLMPGYRFQAAFGIPGHPMFIKTTTTFYNTPDYGTTVSNAIPDRLLGEQLVMIDSWLSVGGASEGTYGILKSEDDTVSTIKNSDNRLQNENPYAGAPLKYKDGLQNGHARLVTGFNIDSIIEVFRNKSNGNLFYTENGSWACMGGSVGLDSIDNKILIAQITTDGDLEFELNLQIGKPDGGFQRFVAKNPGEQEILFPGLTYRSIADPELFKFYKKIKKIKIKKHEKI
;
A
#
# COMPACT_ATOMS: atom_id res chain seq x y z
N MET A 1 -72.06 11.82 -32.10
CA MET A 1 -70.86 11.08 -32.56
C MET A 1 -69.63 11.79 -31.99
N LYS A 2 -68.63 11.00 -31.59
CA LYS A 2 -67.65 11.29 -30.54
C LYS A 2 -66.58 12.31 -30.95
N THR A 3 -66.28 13.26 -30.05
CA THR A 3 -65.18 14.22 -30.16
C THR A 3 -63.85 13.50 -29.89
N ILE A 4 -62.96 13.44 -30.88
CA ILE A 4 -61.62 12.84 -30.76
C ILE A 4 -60.65 13.94 -30.32
N ALA A 5 -60.18 13.87 -29.07
CA ALA A 5 -59.13 14.75 -28.56
C ALA A 5 -57.76 14.16 -28.92
N PHE A 6 -56.97 14.88 -29.70
CA PHE A 6 -55.57 14.57 -29.97
C PHE A 6 -54.72 14.98 -28.76
N ILE A 7 -54.20 13.99 -28.04
CA ILE A 7 -53.18 14.20 -26.99
C ILE A 7 -51.82 14.21 -27.69
N VAL A 8 -51.19 15.39 -27.76
CA VAL A 8 -49.79 15.53 -28.17
C VAL A 8 -48.93 15.14 -26.97
N LEU A 9 -48.33 13.95 -27.01
CA LEU A 9 -47.35 13.50 -26.03
C LEU A 9 -46.01 14.17 -26.34
N ALA A 10 -45.70 15.25 -25.62
CA ALA A 10 -44.40 15.91 -25.68
C ALA A 10 -43.35 15.04 -24.97
N LEU A 11 -42.48 14.39 -25.75
CA LEU A 11 -41.28 13.69 -25.27
C LEU A 11 -40.26 14.74 -24.77
N PHE A 12 -40.25 14.97 -23.47
CA PHE A 12 -39.20 15.72 -22.77
C PHE A 12 -37.94 14.85 -22.72
N VAL A 13 -37.00 15.06 -23.66
CA VAL A 13 -35.66 14.49 -23.57
C VAL A 13 -34.89 15.32 -22.54
N GLN A 14 -34.90 14.88 -21.28
CA GLN A 14 -33.98 15.42 -20.28
C GLN A 14 -32.57 14.93 -20.64
N SER A 15 -31.73 15.85 -21.08
CA SER A 15 -30.29 15.65 -21.18
C SER A 15 -29.75 15.40 -19.77
N VAL A 16 -29.61 14.12 -19.40
CA VAL A 16 -28.87 13.74 -18.20
C VAL A 16 -27.41 14.02 -18.51
N SER A 17 -26.88 15.14 -18.01
CA SER A 17 -25.44 15.35 -17.97
C SER A 17 -24.86 14.23 -17.12
N ALA A 18 -24.26 13.23 -17.77
CA ALA A 18 -23.52 12.19 -17.07
C ALA A 18 -22.35 12.86 -16.34
N VAL A 19 -22.49 13.07 -15.03
CA VAL A 19 -21.34 13.37 -14.19
C VAL A 19 -20.46 12.14 -14.28
N ALA A 20 -19.24 12.28 -14.82
CA ALA A 20 -18.31 11.18 -14.89
C ALA A 20 -18.07 10.65 -13.47
N GLN A 21 -18.43 9.39 -13.22
CA GLN A 21 -18.22 8.80 -11.90
C GLN A 21 -16.71 8.67 -11.65
N ALA A 22 -16.25 9.10 -10.49
CA ALA A 22 -14.85 9.01 -10.10
C ALA A 22 -14.53 7.54 -9.79
N GLY A 23 -13.65 6.93 -10.59
CA GLY A 23 -13.28 5.52 -10.44
C GLY A 23 -12.44 5.19 -9.21
N LEU A 24 -11.85 6.19 -8.54
CA LEU A 24 -11.12 6.04 -7.27
C LEU A 24 -12.06 6.38 -6.12
N GLU A 25 -12.35 5.39 -5.27
CA GLU A 25 -13.25 5.54 -4.14
C GLU A 25 -12.48 5.92 -2.87
N ARG A 26 -11.33 5.27 -2.61
CA ARG A 26 -10.51 5.52 -1.41
C ARG A 26 -9.03 5.28 -1.67
N VAL A 27 -8.21 5.93 -0.84
CA VAL A 27 -6.82 5.53 -0.59
C VAL A 27 -6.78 5.04 0.86
N ILE A 28 -6.28 3.82 1.07
CA ILE A 28 -6.25 3.16 2.37
C ILE A 28 -4.79 2.98 2.77
N VAL A 29 -4.44 3.46 3.96
CA VAL A 29 -3.10 3.26 4.52
C VAL A 29 -3.23 2.36 5.74
N GLU A 30 -2.88 1.09 5.56
CA GLU A 30 -2.88 0.07 6.62
C GLU A 30 -1.53 0.09 7.35
N LYS A 31 -1.54 0.14 8.69
CA LYS A 31 -0.37 -0.20 9.49
C LYS A 31 -0.25 -1.72 9.54
N TYR A 32 0.53 -2.28 8.63
CA TYR A 32 0.67 -3.71 8.41
C TYR A 32 1.45 -4.42 9.52
N TYR A 33 2.51 -3.79 10.04
CA TYR A 33 3.29 -4.35 11.15
C TYR A 33 3.99 -3.23 11.92
N ILE A 34 4.28 -3.48 13.20
CA ILE A 34 5.11 -2.60 14.04
C ILE A 34 6.13 -3.49 14.72
N THR A 35 7.41 -3.26 14.50
CA THR A 35 8.48 -4.11 15.05
C THR A 35 8.57 -3.99 16.57
N ASP A 36 8.95 -5.08 17.22
CA ASP A 36 9.33 -5.09 18.63
C ASP A 36 10.74 -5.67 18.86
N SER A 37 11.13 -5.83 20.12
CA SER A 37 12.47 -6.30 20.47
C SER A 37 12.79 -7.72 19.98
N SER A 38 11.78 -8.53 19.66
CA SER A 38 11.97 -9.86 19.09
C SER A 38 12.34 -9.82 17.60
N ASP A 39 11.99 -8.73 16.91
CA ASP A 39 12.32 -8.52 15.50
C ASP A 39 13.71 -7.89 15.31
N SER A 40 14.13 -7.04 16.25
CA SER A 40 15.43 -6.35 16.25
C SER A 40 16.63 -7.24 16.65
N ILE A 41 16.52 -8.55 16.45
CA ILE A 41 17.64 -9.49 16.61
C ILE A 41 18.50 -9.40 15.33
N SER A 42 19.82 -9.55 15.45
CA SER A 42 20.69 -9.64 14.27
C SER A 42 20.25 -10.79 13.35
N CYS A 43 20.12 -10.52 12.05
CA CYS A 43 19.82 -11.58 11.07
C CYS A 43 20.93 -12.62 11.05
N LYS A 44 20.58 -13.88 10.73
CA LYS A 44 21.53 -14.98 10.66
C LYS A 44 22.73 -14.57 9.78
N ASN A 45 23.94 -14.62 10.34
CA ASN A 45 25.22 -14.35 9.67
C ASN A 45 25.54 -12.89 9.29
N GLN A 46 24.80 -11.87 9.75
CA GLN A 46 25.11 -10.45 9.49
C GLN A 46 25.01 -9.59 10.76
N VAL A 47 26.00 -8.72 11.00
CA VAL A 47 26.04 -7.78 12.15
C VAL A 47 25.12 -6.57 11.92
N ASP A 48 24.87 -6.18 10.66
CA ASP A 48 24.20 -4.92 10.29
C ASP A 48 22.72 -5.09 9.86
N CYS A 49 22.13 -6.26 10.09
CA CYS A 49 20.72 -6.52 9.79
C CYS A 49 19.85 -6.34 11.04
N THR A 50 19.90 -5.14 11.63
CA THR A 50 19.01 -4.74 12.73
C THR A 50 17.97 -3.77 12.21
N ILE A 51 16.70 -4.15 12.31
CA ILE A 51 15.60 -3.19 12.12
C ILE A 51 15.41 -2.37 13.40
N PRO A 52 15.19 -1.05 13.31
CA PRO A 52 14.89 -0.24 14.48
C PRO A 52 13.64 -0.75 15.22
N LEU A 53 13.64 -0.58 16.53
CA LEU A 53 12.50 -0.88 17.38
C LEU A 53 11.34 0.08 17.04
N HIS A 54 10.12 -0.46 16.90
CA HIS A 54 8.91 0.29 16.54
C HIS A 54 8.89 0.86 15.11
N ALA A 55 9.72 0.34 14.21
CA ALA A 55 9.55 0.58 12.79
C ALA A 55 8.15 0.12 12.36
N VAL A 56 7.46 0.96 11.59
CA VAL A 56 6.11 0.72 11.11
C VAL A 56 6.17 0.37 9.64
N THR A 57 5.54 -0.74 9.26
CA THR A 57 5.27 -1.10 7.88
C THR A 57 3.90 -0.60 7.49
N TYR A 58 3.83 0.22 6.46
CA TYR A 58 2.61 0.74 5.88
C TYR A 58 2.33 0.04 4.55
N ARG A 59 1.10 -0.43 4.35
CA ARG A 59 0.60 -0.85 3.03
C ARG A 59 -0.36 0.20 2.50
N ILE A 60 -0.12 0.67 1.29
CA ILE A 60 -0.91 1.70 0.62
C ILE A 60 -1.76 1.01 -0.43
N TYR A 61 -3.08 1.01 -0.23
CA TYR A 61 -4.04 0.48 -1.19
C TYR A 61 -4.83 1.62 -1.83
N ILE A 62 -5.30 1.35 -3.03
CA ILE A 62 -6.36 2.12 -3.67
C ILE A 62 -7.59 1.24 -3.79
N ASP A 63 -8.74 1.84 -3.54
CA ASP A 63 -10.04 1.21 -3.68
C ASP A 63 -10.70 1.79 -4.92
N LEU A 64 -10.91 0.96 -5.93
CA LEU A 64 -11.49 1.37 -7.19
C LEU A 64 -12.91 0.85 -7.32
N MET A 65 -13.72 1.59 -8.06
CA MET A 65 -15.02 1.08 -8.47
C MET A 65 -14.88 -0.22 -9.29
N PRO A 66 -15.89 -1.11 -9.26
CA PRO A 66 -15.92 -2.29 -10.11
C PRO A 66 -15.66 -1.98 -11.58
N GLY A 67 -14.78 -2.77 -12.21
CA GLY A 67 -14.42 -2.64 -13.62
C GLY A 67 -13.33 -1.60 -13.94
N TYR A 68 -12.97 -0.72 -13.00
CA TYR A 68 -11.84 0.21 -13.16
C TYR A 68 -10.51 -0.49 -12.90
N ARG A 69 -9.42 0.06 -13.45
CA ARG A 69 -8.09 -0.57 -13.39
C ARG A 69 -7.02 0.43 -13.00
N PHE A 70 -6.11 0.06 -12.10
CA PHE A 70 -4.93 0.87 -11.82
C PHE A 70 -3.93 0.77 -12.97
N GLN A 71 -3.63 1.90 -13.62
CA GLN A 71 -2.69 1.92 -14.73
C GLN A 71 -1.32 2.47 -14.33
N ALA A 72 -1.27 3.56 -13.57
CA ALA A 72 -0.01 4.16 -13.13
C ALA A 72 -0.18 5.03 -11.89
N ALA A 73 0.87 5.09 -11.08
CA ALA A 73 1.14 6.25 -10.24
C ALA A 73 2.26 7.05 -10.91
N PHE A 74 2.07 8.35 -11.09
CA PHE A 74 2.91 9.19 -11.95
C PHE A 74 3.34 10.48 -11.26
N GLY A 75 4.55 10.93 -11.64
CA GLY A 75 5.05 12.27 -11.39
C GLY A 75 5.37 12.95 -12.71
N ILE A 76 4.82 14.14 -12.91
CA ILE A 76 5.05 15.01 -14.09
C ILE A 76 5.26 16.45 -13.62
N PRO A 77 5.79 17.38 -14.45
CA PRO A 77 5.88 18.79 -14.06
C PRO A 77 4.50 19.34 -13.70
N GLY A 78 4.40 20.03 -12.56
CA GLY A 78 3.13 20.50 -11.98
C GLY A 78 2.45 19.51 -11.02
N HIS A 79 2.69 18.21 -11.20
CA HIS A 79 2.21 17.13 -10.34
C HIS A 79 3.36 16.18 -9.98
N PRO A 80 4.38 16.65 -9.21
CA PRO A 80 5.42 15.77 -8.74
C PRO A 80 4.83 14.69 -7.83
N MET A 81 5.52 13.57 -7.73
CA MET A 81 5.13 12.47 -6.86
C MET A 81 6.29 12.11 -5.94
N PHE A 82 5.99 11.85 -4.67
CA PHE A 82 6.99 11.39 -3.72
C PHE A 82 6.44 10.44 -2.66
N ILE A 83 7.35 9.62 -2.15
CA ILE A 83 7.22 8.90 -0.88
C ILE A 83 8.49 9.23 -0.10
N LYS A 84 8.36 9.74 1.12
CA LYS A 84 9.50 10.13 1.94
C LYS A 84 9.34 9.71 3.39
N THR A 85 10.46 9.57 4.07
CA THR A 85 10.52 9.40 5.52
C THR A 85 11.55 10.35 6.14
N THR A 86 11.38 10.67 7.41
CA THR A 86 12.37 11.45 8.19
C THR A 86 13.62 10.65 8.56
N THR A 87 13.59 9.32 8.47
CA THR A 87 14.74 8.44 8.70
C THR A 87 15.18 7.77 7.39
N THR A 88 15.04 6.46 7.24
CA THR A 88 15.37 5.69 6.04
C THR A 88 14.32 4.61 5.79
N PHE A 89 14.15 4.21 4.53
CA PHE A 89 13.38 3.01 4.23
C PHE A 89 14.13 1.77 4.69
N TYR A 90 13.38 0.72 5.04
CA TYR A 90 13.95 -0.56 5.43
C TYR A 90 13.63 -1.66 4.42
N ASN A 91 14.67 -2.38 4.02
CA ASN A 91 14.62 -3.67 3.34
C ASN A 91 15.66 -4.63 3.93
N THR A 92 15.33 -5.91 3.93
CA THR A 92 16.19 -6.99 4.41
C THR A 92 17.48 -7.03 3.57
N PRO A 93 18.68 -6.91 4.16
CA PRO A 93 19.97 -6.82 3.45
C PRO A 93 20.27 -7.93 2.44
N ASP A 94 19.78 -9.16 2.66
CA ASP A 94 20.09 -10.31 1.82
C ASP A 94 19.07 -10.55 0.71
N TYR A 95 17.83 -10.09 0.88
CA TYR A 95 16.69 -10.48 0.05
C TYR A 95 15.83 -9.32 -0.46
N GLY A 96 16.06 -8.11 0.05
CA GLY A 96 15.26 -6.95 -0.29
C GLY A 96 15.28 -6.62 -1.78
N THR A 97 14.11 -6.35 -2.32
CA THR A 97 13.89 -5.97 -3.71
C THR A 97 13.10 -4.65 -3.78
N THR A 98 12.97 -4.08 -4.97
CA THR A 98 12.33 -2.76 -5.17
C THR A 98 10.85 -2.85 -5.58
N VAL A 99 10.39 -4.04 -6.00
CA VAL A 99 9.02 -4.30 -6.47
C VAL A 99 8.50 -5.63 -5.94
N SER A 100 7.19 -5.72 -5.66
CA SER A 100 6.57 -6.92 -5.07
C SER A 100 6.80 -8.18 -5.90
N ASN A 101 6.64 -8.12 -7.23
CA ASN A 101 6.78 -9.29 -8.10
C ASN A 101 8.19 -9.89 -8.15
N ALA A 102 9.21 -9.20 -7.61
CA ALA A 102 10.58 -9.70 -7.54
C ALA A 102 10.86 -10.52 -6.27
N ILE A 103 9.90 -10.59 -5.33
CA ILE A 103 10.02 -11.36 -4.09
C ILE A 103 9.57 -12.80 -4.37
N PRO A 104 10.46 -13.80 -4.29
CA PRO A 104 10.07 -15.20 -4.40
C PRO A 104 9.24 -15.63 -3.19
N ASP A 105 8.15 -16.38 -3.41
CA ASP A 105 7.20 -16.76 -2.35
C ASP A 105 7.87 -17.45 -1.17
N ARG A 106 8.87 -18.29 -1.47
CA ARG A 106 9.66 -19.03 -0.47
C ARG A 106 10.42 -18.13 0.52
N LEU A 107 10.65 -16.86 0.18
CA LEU A 107 11.35 -15.91 1.05
C LEU A 107 10.39 -15.13 1.97
N LEU A 108 9.09 -15.17 1.75
CA LEU A 108 8.12 -14.43 2.58
C LEU A 108 8.16 -14.87 4.06
N GLY A 109 8.51 -16.13 4.33
CA GLY A 109 8.71 -16.67 5.68
C GLY A 109 10.12 -16.50 6.24
N GLU A 110 11.02 -15.79 5.54
CA GLU A 110 12.42 -15.65 5.95
C GLU A 110 12.68 -14.27 6.56
N GLN A 111 13.33 -14.27 7.73
CA GLN A 111 13.79 -13.06 8.42
C GLN A 111 12.69 -12.00 8.57
N LEU A 112 12.87 -10.85 7.90
CA LEU A 112 11.96 -9.70 7.90
C LEU A 112 11.44 -9.38 6.49
N VAL A 113 11.60 -10.28 5.52
CA VAL A 113 11.27 -10.03 4.10
C VAL A 113 9.82 -9.59 3.90
N MET A 114 8.89 -10.18 4.66
CA MET A 114 7.47 -9.84 4.60
C MET A 114 7.17 -8.36 4.88
N ILE A 115 8.08 -7.67 5.58
CA ILE A 115 7.96 -6.25 5.94
C ILE A 115 8.95 -5.36 5.18
N ASP A 116 9.51 -5.81 4.07
CA ASP A 116 10.37 -4.97 3.23
C ASP A 116 9.57 -3.83 2.54
N SER A 117 10.27 -2.80 2.08
CA SER A 117 9.69 -1.70 1.30
C SER A 117 9.79 -1.97 -0.21
N TRP A 118 8.71 -1.70 -0.95
CA TRP A 118 8.64 -1.93 -2.40
C TRP A 118 7.41 -1.27 -3.03
N LEU A 119 7.45 -1.08 -4.35
CA LEU A 119 6.30 -0.68 -5.16
C LEU A 119 5.51 -1.88 -5.68
N SER A 120 4.22 -1.70 -5.94
CA SER A 120 3.33 -2.76 -6.41
C SER A 120 2.21 -2.28 -7.30
N VAL A 121 1.54 -3.24 -7.94
CA VAL A 121 0.33 -3.11 -8.74
C VAL A 121 -0.69 -4.21 -8.37
N GLY A 122 -0.75 -4.56 -7.08
CA GLY A 122 -1.67 -5.54 -6.50
C GLY A 122 -0.98 -6.74 -5.83
N GLY A 123 0.26 -7.04 -6.22
CA GLY A 123 1.03 -8.16 -5.68
C GLY A 123 1.68 -7.86 -4.33
N ALA A 124 2.01 -8.91 -3.59
CA ALA A 124 2.92 -8.87 -2.44
C ALA A 124 4.13 -9.82 -2.61
N SER A 125 4.14 -10.61 -3.68
CA SER A 125 5.24 -11.48 -4.12
C SER A 125 5.06 -11.88 -5.59
N GLU A 126 5.86 -12.82 -6.11
CA GLU A 126 5.67 -13.41 -7.44
C GLU A 126 4.38 -14.25 -7.57
N GLY A 127 3.87 -14.80 -6.46
CA GLY A 127 2.72 -15.71 -6.44
C GLY A 127 1.58 -15.30 -5.51
N THR A 128 1.61 -14.10 -4.92
CA THR A 128 0.54 -13.62 -4.03
C THR A 128 0.05 -12.20 -4.34
N TYR A 129 -1.24 -12.00 -4.12
CA TYR A 129 -1.85 -10.69 -3.91
C TYR A 129 -1.59 -10.20 -2.49
N GLY A 130 -1.40 -8.89 -2.33
CA GLY A 130 -1.47 -8.25 -1.03
C GLY A 130 -2.89 -7.77 -0.77
N ILE A 131 -3.50 -8.28 0.30
CA ILE A 131 -4.86 -7.92 0.73
C ILE A 131 -4.82 -7.29 2.12
N LEU A 132 -5.88 -6.55 2.49
CA LEU A 132 -6.03 -6.04 3.85
C LEU A 132 -6.09 -7.20 4.84
N LYS A 133 -5.43 -7.08 5.99
CA LYS A 133 -5.46 -8.14 7.01
C LYS A 133 -6.86 -8.36 7.59
N SER A 134 -7.78 -7.40 7.47
CA SER A 134 -9.18 -7.62 7.84
C SER A 134 -9.89 -8.61 6.92
N GLU A 135 -9.44 -8.72 5.66
CA GLU A 135 -10.05 -9.51 4.59
C GLU A 135 -9.39 -10.89 4.41
N ASP A 136 -8.24 -11.10 5.05
CA ASP A 136 -7.51 -12.37 5.08
C ASP A 136 -8.34 -13.46 5.79
N ASP A 137 -8.50 -14.60 5.10
CA ASP A 137 -9.32 -15.74 5.48
C ASP A 137 -8.58 -16.77 6.36
N THR A 138 -7.32 -16.51 6.71
CA THR A 138 -6.38 -17.35 7.48
C THR A 138 -5.89 -18.61 6.75
N VAL A 139 -6.23 -18.78 5.47
CA VAL A 139 -5.82 -19.94 4.69
C VAL A 139 -4.40 -19.73 4.18
N SER A 140 -3.52 -20.71 4.39
CA SER A 140 -2.11 -20.67 3.94
C SER A 140 -1.27 -19.54 4.55
N THR A 141 -1.65 -19.01 5.72
CA THR A 141 -0.86 -18.01 6.44
C THR A 141 0.60 -18.46 6.60
N ILE A 142 1.51 -17.63 6.12
CA ILE A 142 2.94 -17.83 6.16
C ILE A 142 3.43 -17.57 7.58
N LYS A 143 4.24 -18.51 8.09
CA LYS A 143 4.90 -18.39 9.39
C LYS A 143 6.39 -18.22 9.19
N ASN A 144 6.97 -17.21 9.83
CA ASN A 144 8.41 -17.00 9.77
C ASN A 144 9.16 -18.18 10.38
N SER A 145 10.13 -18.72 9.64
CA SER A 145 10.89 -19.92 10.02
C SER A 145 11.81 -19.70 11.23
N ASP A 146 12.11 -18.45 11.56
CA ASP A 146 12.98 -18.02 12.65
C ASP A 146 12.25 -17.39 13.86
N ASN A 147 10.92 -17.52 13.92
CA ASN A 147 10.06 -16.93 14.95
C ASN A 147 10.13 -15.39 15.05
N ARG A 148 10.50 -14.68 13.97
CA ARG A 148 10.25 -13.24 13.85
C ARG A 148 8.81 -12.94 13.44
N LEU A 149 8.41 -11.68 13.49
CA LEU A 149 7.09 -11.23 13.07
C LEU A 149 5.93 -11.82 13.90
N GLN A 150 6.18 -12.12 15.18
CA GLN A 150 5.23 -12.83 16.05
C GLN A 150 4.40 -11.94 16.97
N ASN A 151 4.70 -10.64 17.01
CA ASN A 151 4.08 -9.75 17.98
C ASN A 151 2.59 -9.48 17.65
N GLU A 152 1.81 -9.16 18.69
CA GLU A 152 0.37 -8.91 18.60
C GLU A 152 0.05 -7.45 18.90
N ASN A 153 0.85 -6.51 18.39
CA ASN A 153 0.63 -5.09 18.62
C ASN A 153 -0.75 -4.67 18.05
N PRO A 154 -1.72 -4.26 18.90
CA PRO A 154 -3.07 -3.94 18.44
C PRO A 154 -3.13 -2.72 17.51
N TYR A 155 -2.12 -1.85 17.54
CA TYR A 155 -2.02 -0.70 16.62
C TYR A 155 -1.63 -1.10 15.20
N ALA A 156 -1.17 -2.34 14.99
CA ALA A 156 -0.96 -2.92 13.67
C ALA A 156 -2.17 -3.77 13.21
N GLY A 157 -3.27 -3.82 13.96
CA GLY A 157 -4.41 -4.68 13.62
C GLY A 157 -4.13 -6.18 13.86
N ALA A 158 -4.65 -7.06 12.99
CA ALA A 158 -4.52 -8.50 13.17
C ALA A 158 -3.04 -8.96 13.11
N PRO A 159 -2.56 -9.82 14.03
CA PRO A 159 -1.17 -10.30 14.02
C PRO A 159 -0.84 -11.14 12.77
N LEU A 160 0.36 -10.96 12.22
CA LEU A 160 0.79 -11.63 10.98
C LEU A 160 0.78 -13.15 11.06
N LYS A 161 1.11 -13.72 12.23
CA LYS A 161 1.05 -15.17 12.47
C LYS A 161 -0.36 -15.79 12.35
N TYR A 162 -1.41 -14.96 12.29
CA TYR A 162 -2.79 -15.40 12.06
C TYR A 162 -3.36 -14.86 10.75
N LYS A 163 -2.99 -13.63 10.37
CA LYS A 163 -3.44 -12.96 9.15
C LYS A 163 -2.28 -12.17 8.55
N ASP A 164 -1.61 -12.74 7.57
CA ASP A 164 -0.44 -12.16 6.89
C ASP A 164 -0.84 -11.23 5.73
N GLY A 165 -2.13 -11.10 5.42
CA GLY A 165 -2.60 -10.26 4.33
C GLY A 165 -2.06 -10.71 2.98
N LEU A 166 -1.84 -12.02 2.79
CA LEU A 166 -1.40 -12.61 1.55
C LEU A 166 -2.46 -13.60 1.04
N GLN A 167 -2.81 -13.49 -0.24
CA GLN A 167 -3.64 -14.50 -0.91
C GLN A 167 -2.90 -15.06 -2.11
N ASN A 168 -2.91 -16.38 -2.25
CA ASN A 168 -2.38 -17.05 -3.45
C ASN A 168 -3.04 -16.50 -4.73
N GLY A 169 -2.21 -16.09 -5.68
CA GLY A 169 -2.64 -15.59 -6.98
C GLY A 169 -1.57 -14.72 -7.63
N HIS A 170 -1.54 -14.73 -8.96
CA HIS A 170 -0.54 -13.97 -9.72
C HIS A 170 -1.06 -12.58 -10.08
N ALA A 171 -0.65 -11.59 -9.29
CA ALA A 171 -0.85 -10.20 -9.64
C ALA A 171 -0.06 -9.84 -10.91
N ARG A 172 -0.45 -8.74 -11.56
CA ARG A 172 0.29 -8.22 -12.72
C ARG A 172 1.67 -7.70 -12.31
N LEU A 173 2.54 -7.55 -13.31
CA LEU A 173 3.91 -7.09 -13.13
C LEU A 173 3.98 -5.56 -13.04
N VAL A 174 4.75 -5.07 -12.07
CA VAL A 174 5.16 -3.66 -12.01
C VAL A 174 6.03 -3.32 -13.23
N THR A 175 5.70 -2.21 -13.89
CA THR A 175 6.48 -1.62 -14.99
C THR A 175 6.94 -0.23 -14.58
N GLY A 176 8.25 0.00 -14.50
CA GLY A 176 8.81 1.32 -14.26
C GLY A 176 8.99 2.09 -15.57
N PHE A 177 8.72 3.39 -15.56
CA PHE A 177 9.05 4.31 -16.64
C PHE A 177 9.87 5.46 -16.10
N ASN A 178 11.15 5.53 -16.49
CA ASN A 178 12.08 6.58 -16.07
C ASN A 178 12.18 6.72 -14.53
N ILE A 179 12.17 5.57 -13.85
CA ILE A 179 12.32 5.48 -12.39
C ILE A 179 13.42 4.51 -11.96
N ASP A 180 14.20 4.00 -12.90
CA ASP A 180 15.16 2.90 -12.68
C ASP A 180 16.21 3.24 -11.62
N SER A 181 16.69 4.49 -11.58
CA SER A 181 17.66 4.93 -10.56
C SER A 181 17.01 5.34 -9.25
N ILE A 182 15.79 5.87 -9.27
CA ILE A 182 15.13 6.40 -8.06
C ILE A 182 14.47 5.29 -7.24
N ILE A 183 14.02 4.20 -7.88
CA ILE A 183 13.37 3.09 -7.18
C ILE A 183 14.37 2.29 -6.34
N GLU A 184 15.66 2.38 -6.65
CA GLU A 184 16.76 1.77 -5.90
C GLU A 184 16.85 2.30 -4.46
N VAL A 185 16.14 3.39 -4.13
CA VAL A 185 15.96 3.86 -2.74
C VAL A 185 15.34 2.78 -1.85
N PHE A 186 14.57 1.84 -2.41
CA PHE A 186 14.00 0.68 -1.71
C PHE A 186 14.88 -0.57 -1.78
N ARG A 187 16.07 -0.52 -2.39
CA ARG A 187 16.89 -1.72 -2.54
C ARG A 187 17.45 -2.20 -1.19
N ASN A 188 17.79 -3.50 -1.11
CA ASN A 188 18.53 -4.04 0.01
C ASN A 188 19.82 -3.23 0.26
N LYS A 189 19.99 -2.72 1.49
CA LYS A 189 21.10 -1.86 1.94
C LYS A 189 21.06 -0.40 1.49
N SER A 190 19.98 0.05 0.85
CA SER A 190 19.75 1.48 0.70
C SER A 190 19.51 2.13 2.07
N ASN A 191 20.18 3.26 2.33
CA ASN A 191 19.89 4.15 3.46
C ASN A 191 19.12 5.40 2.98
N GLY A 192 18.41 5.27 1.85
CA GLY A 192 17.66 6.36 1.25
C GLY A 192 16.33 6.61 1.97
N ASN A 193 15.82 7.84 1.81
CA ASN A 193 14.65 8.32 2.53
C ASN A 193 13.65 9.09 1.66
N LEU A 194 13.91 9.16 0.36
CA LEU A 194 13.10 9.90 -0.60
C LEU A 194 13.05 9.17 -1.94
N PHE A 195 11.86 8.70 -2.29
CA PHE A 195 11.47 8.47 -3.66
C PHE A 195 10.82 9.75 -4.18
N TYR A 196 11.35 10.37 -5.23
CA TYR A 196 10.81 11.59 -5.84
C TYR A 196 10.92 11.51 -7.36
N THR A 197 9.87 11.91 -8.07
CA THR A 197 9.92 12.11 -9.52
C THR A 197 8.94 13.16 -10.01
N GLU A 198 9.36 13.85 -11.06
CA GLU A 198 8.54 14.75 -11.88
C GLU A 198 8.57 14.35 -13.36
N ASN A 199 9.10 13.16 -13.68
CA ASN A 199 9.14 12.65 -15.04
C ASN A 199 9.20 11.12 -15.04
N GLY A 200 8.33 10.47 -14.27
CA GLY A 200 8.38 9.02 -14.13
C GLY A 200 7.13 8.43 -13.53
N SER A 201 7.00 7.11 -13.65
CA SER A 201 5.87 6.36 -13.09
C SER A 201 6.25 4.93 -12.74
N TRP A 202 5.54 4.36 -11.77
CA TRP A 202 5.38 2.90 -11.72
C TRP A 202 3.96 2.56 -12.14
N ALA A 203 3.84 1.54 -12.97
CA ALA A 203 2.67 1.30 -13.78
C ALA A 203 2.41 -0.19 -13.98
N CYS A 204 1.26 -0.48 -14.59
CA CYS A 204 0.89 -1.82 -15.02
C CYS A 204 0.39 -1.77 -16.47
N MET A 205 1.07 -2.50 -17.37
CA MET A 205 0.64 -2.59 -18.76
C MET A 205 -0.74 -3.30 -18.85
N GLY A 206 -1.72 -2.61 -19.44
CA GLY A 206 -3.12 -3.08 -19.51
C GLY A 206 -3.94 -2.85 -18.23
N GLY A 207 -3.32 -2.34 -17.17
CA GLY A 207 -3.95 -2.03 -15.89
C GLY A 207 -4.20 -3.26 -14.99
N SER A 208 -4.04 -3.06 -13.69
CA SER A 208 -4.26 -4.07 -12.65
C SER A 208 -5.61 -3.91 -11.95
N VAL A 209 -6.07 -5.01 -11.37
CA VAL A 209 -7.23 -5.10 -10.48
C VAL A 209 -6.80 -5.83 -9.21
N GLY A 210 -7.55 -5.65 -8.13
CA GLY A 210 -7.39 -6.39 -6.90
C GLY A 210 -7.66 -7.88 -7.09
N LEU A 211 -7.53 -8.63 -6.00
CA LEU A 211 -7.86 -10.05 -5.97
C LEU A 211 -9.33 -10.28 -6.38
N ASP A 212 -10.24 -9.47 -5.84
CA ASP A 212 -11.63 -9.38 -6.27
C ASP A 212 -11.82 -8.11 -7.11
N SER A 213 -12.36 -8.26 -8.32
CA SER A 213 -12.63 -7.13 -9.21
C SER A 213 -13.91 -6.34 -8.88
N ILE A 214 -14.75 -6.87 -7.97
CA ILE A 214 -15.92 -6.17 -7.42
C ILE A 214 -15.50 -5.36 -6.20
N ASP A 215 -14.80 -5.99 -5.26
CA ASP A 215 -14.19 -5.31 -4.12
C ASP A 215 -12.74 -4.93 -4.43
N ASN A 216 -12.58 -4.01 -5.39
CA ASN A 216 -11.35 -3.82 -6.17
C ASN A 216 -10.29 -2.98 -5.45
N LYS A 217 -9.76 -3.55 -4.35
CA LYS A 217 -8.63 -3.00 -3.60
C LYS A 217 -7.32 -3.51 -4.16
N ILE A 218 -6.42 -2.57 -4.48
CA ILE A 218 -5.14 -2.86 -5.11
C ILE A 218 -4.03 -2.31 -4.23
N LEU A 219 -3.14 -3.18 -3.75
CA LEU A 219 -1.92 -2.77 -3.06
C LEU A 219 -0.93 -2.13 -4.03
N ILE A 220 -0.62 -0.85 -3.84
CA ILE A 220 0.27 -0.10 -4.75
C ILE A 220 1.67 0.16 -4.19
N ALA A 221 1.86 0.02 -2.88
CA ALA A 221 3.18 0.08 -2.25
C ALA A 221 3.15 -0.50 -0.82
N GLN A 222 4.29 -1.00 -0.38
CA GLN A 222 4.58 -1.30 1.03
C GLN A 222 5.82 -0.50 1.44
N ILE A 223 5.80 0.18 2.58
CA ILE A 223 6.89 1.06 3.03
C ILE A 223 7.15 0.84 4.51
N THR A 224 8.39 0.53 4.88
CA THR A 224 8.81 0.32 6.27
C THR A 224 9.80 1.38 6.70
N THR A 225 9.53 2.00 7.85
CA THR A 225 10.33 3.10 8.39
C THR A 225 10.10 3.24 9.90
N ASP A 226 11.10 3.70 10.64
CA ASP A 226 10.99 4.15 12.04
C ASP A 226 10.79 5.66 12.21
N GLY A 227 10.86 6.42 11.11
CA GLY A 227 10.49 7.83 11.02
C GLY A 227 9.04 8.09 10.59
N ASP A 228 8.73 9.36 10.36
CA ASP A 228 7.44 9.81 9.83
C ASP A 228 7.38 9.53 8.32
N LEU A 229 6.49 8.64 7.88
CA LEU A 229 6.12 8.47 6.47
C LEU A 229 5.27 9.66 5.98
N GLU A 230 5.59 10.20 4.81
CA GLU A 230 4.77 11.16 4.08
C GLU A 230 4.77 10.81 2.58
N PHE A 231 3.62 10.92 1.92
CA PHE A 231 3.55 10.77 0.47
C PHE A 231 2.59 11.76 -0.17
N GLU A 232 2.87 12.05 -1.44
CA GLU A 232 2.00 12.75 -2.37
C GLU A 232 2.02 11.98 -3.68
N LEU A 233 0.88 11.40 -4.08
CA LEU A 233 0.77 10.55 -5.27
C LEU A 233 -0.17 11.18 -6.31
N ASN A 234 -0.01 10.79 -7.57
CA ASN A 234 -0.98 11.07 -8.63
C ASN A 234 -1.23 9.79 -9.41
N LEU A 235 -2.48 9.50 -9.75
CA LEU A 235 -2.87 8.19 -10.29
C LEU A 235 -3.58 8.32 -11.62
N GLN A 236 -3.26 7.42 -12.54
CA GLN A 236 -4.03 7.19 -13.75
C GLN A 236 -4.82 5.88 -13.59
N ILE A 237 -6.14 5.99 -13.71
CA ILE A 237 -7.08 4.89 -13.57
C ILE A 237 -7.79 4.66 -14.90
N GLY A 238 -7.69 3.45 -15.42
CA GLY A 238 -8.38 3.03 -16.64
C GLY A 238 -9.87 2.85 -16.39
N LYS A 239 -10.70 3.39 -17.29
CA LYS A 239 -12.16 3.26 -17.22
C LYS A 239 -12.64 1.96 -17.90
N PRO A 240 -13.78 1.39 -17.49
CA PRO A 240 -14.35 0.19 -18.11
C PRO A 240 -14.70 0.37 -19.61
N ASP A 241 -15.10 1.58 -20.00
CA ASP A 241 -15.49 1.97 -21.36
C ASP A 241 -14.29 2.37 -22.25
N GLY A 242 -13.07 2.29 -21.72
CA GLY A 242 -11.85 2.75 -22.38
C GLY A 242 -11.45 4.17 -21.98
N GLY A 243 -10.18 4.50 -22.27
CA GLY A 243 -9.56 5.74 -21.79
C GLY A 243 -9.20 5.67 -20.29
N PHE A 244 -9.04 6.83 -19.67
CA PHE A 244 -8.58 6.95 -18.29
C PHE A 244 -9.13 8.18 -17.56
N GLN A 245 -9.01 8.19 -16.24
CA GLN A 245 -9.15 9.34 -15.36
C GLN A 245 -7.81 9.60 -14.67
N ARG A 246 -7.48 10.88 -14.46
CA ARG A 246 -6.30 11.28 -13.68
C ARG A 246 -6.74 11.86 -12.35
N PHE A 247 -6.19 11.32 -11.28
CA PHE A 247 -6.38 11.81 -9.93
C PHE A 247 -5.08 12.44 -9.46
N VAL A 248 -5.15 13.65 -8.92
CA VAL A 248 -3.98 14.38 -8.44
C VAL A 248 -4.15 14.79 -6.99
N ALA A 249 -3.04 14.86 -6.26
CA ALA A 249 -3.06 15.23 -4.85
C ALA A 249 -3.37 16.70 -4.60
N LYS A 250 -3.01 17.58 -5.55
CA LYS A 250 -3.20 19.04 -5.45
C LYS A 250 -3.32 19.70 -6.81
N ASN A 251 -3.86 20.93 -6.82
CA ASN A 251 -3.88 21.86 -7.95
C ASN A 251 -4.36 21.23 -9.29
N PRO A 252 -5.56 20.62 -9.36
CA PRO A 252 -6.01 19.92 -10.55
C PRO A 252 -6.11 20.84 -11.77
N GLY A 253 -5.65 20.34 -12.92
CA GLY A 253 -5.98 20.90 -14.22
C GLY A 253 -7.42 20.58 -14.65
N GLU A 254 -7.79 21.02 -15.86
CA GLU A 254 -9.18 20.92 -16.37
C GLU A 254 -9.68 19.47 -16.55
N GLN A 255 -8.77 18.50 -16.75
CA GLN A 255 -9.09 17.08 -16.99
C GLN A 255 -8.67 16.17 -15.83
N GLU A 256 -8.38 16.76 -14.68
CA GLU A 256 -7.89 16.04 -13.51
C GLU A 256 -8.86 16.17 -12.35
N ILE A 257 -8.85 15.15 -11.49
CA ILE A 257 -9.73 15.04 -10.35
C ILE A 257 -8.87 15.18 -9.09
N LEU A 258 -9.11 16.23 -8.30
CA LEU A 258 -8.47 16.36 -7.00
C LEU A 258 -8.93 15.23 -6.08
N PHE A 259 -7.99 14.49 -5.50
CA PHE A 259 -8.30 13.44 -4.52
C PHE A 259 -7.44 13.60 -3.26
N PRO A 260 -7.97 14.20 -2.17
CA PRO A 260 -7.18 14.50 -0.97
C PRO A 260 -6.51 13.29 -0.31
N GLY A 261 -7.07 12.09 -0.47
CA GLY A 261 -6.48 10.84 0.04
C GLY A 261 -5.14 10.46 -0.62
N LEU A 262 -4.76 11.13 -1.71
CA LEU A 262 -3.44 10.96 -2.34
C LEU A 262 -2.32 11.71 -1.61
N THR A 263 -2.65 12.47 -0.57
CA THR A 263 -1.68 13.03 0.37
C THR A 263 -1.83 12.33 1.70
N TYR A 264 -0.71 11.90 2.28
CA TYR A 264 -0.69 11.28 3.59
C TYR A 264 0.53 11.72 4.38
N ARG A 265 0.35 11.85 5.69
CA ARG A 265 1.44 12.02 6.64
C ARG A 265 1.13 11.19 7.89
N SER A 266 1.99 10.22 8.16
CA SER A 266 2.02 9.61 9.48
C SER A 266 2.65 10.58 10.48
N ILE A 267 2.23 10.45 11.73
CA ILE A 267 2.99 10.95 12.87
C ILE A 267 3.52 9.68 13.53
N ALA A 268 4.84 9.53 13.61
CA ALA A 268 5.48 8.51 14.42
C ALA A 268 5.03 8.76 15.87
N ASP A 269 4.05 7.97 16.30
CA ASP A 269 3.25 8.28 17.47
C ASP A 269 4.09 8.17 18.76
N PRO A 270 4.33 9.27 19.50
CA PRO A 270 5.03 9.22 20.78
C PRO A 270 4.20 8.51 21.88
N GLU A 271 2.88 8.35 21.73
CA GLU A 271 1.99 7.64 22.67
C GLU A 271 2.12 6.12 22.56
N LEU A 272 2.53 5.57 21.40
CA LEU A 272 2.96 4.16 21.27
C LEU A 272 4.03 3.84 22.33
N PHE A 273 4.98 4.76 22.57
CA PHE A 273 6.01 4.61 23.61
C PHE A 273 5.45 4.65 25.05
N LYS A 274 4.34 5.36 25.31
CA LYS A 274 3.72 5.43 26.65
C LYS A 274 2.97 4.15 26.99
N PHE A 275 2.27 3.55 26.03
CA PHE A 275 1.57 2.27 26.21
C PHE A 275 2.55 1.13 26.53
N TYR A 276 3.65 1.02 25.78
CA TYR A 276 4.71 0.03 26.04
C TYR A 276 5.42 0.23 27.40
N LYS A 277 5.71 1.49 27.81
CA LYS A 277 6.23 1.77 29.16
C LYS A 277 5.24 1.38 30.28
N LYS A 278 3.94 1.57 30.05
CA LYS A 278 2.88 1.24 31.03
C LYS A 278 2.72 -0.28 31.19
N ILE A 279 2.74 -1.04 30.11
CA ILE A 279 2.65 -2.52 30.15
C ILE A 279 3.89 -3.15 30.79
N LYS A 280 5.11 -2.67 30.45
CA LYS A 280 6.36 -3.19 31.04
C LYS A 280 6.39 -2.99 32.56
N LYS A 281 5.92 -1.82 33.06
CA LYS A 281 5.76 -1.56 34.49
C LYS A 281 4.74 -2.48 35.18
N ILE A 282 3.67 -2.88 34.50
CA ILE A 282 2.65 -3.78 35.05
C ILE A 282 3.17 -5.22 35.14
N LYS A 283 3.91 -5.71 34.13
CA LYS A 283 4.51 -7.06 34.17
C LYS A 283 5.61 -7.20 35.24
N ILE A 284 6.46 -6.18 35.42
CA ILE A 284 7.53 -6.20 36.46
C ILE A 284 6.92 -6.26 37.86
N LYS A 285 5.90 -5.44 38.15
CA LYS A 285 5.20 -5.45 39.46
C LYS A 285 4.49 -6.77 39.78
N LYS A 286 4.18 -7.59 38.77
CA LYS A 286 3.52 -8.89 38.96
C LYS A 286 4.51 -10.02 39.25
N HIS A 287 5.79 -9.85 38.88
CA HIS A 287 6.88 -10.79 39.21
C HIS A 287 7.60 -10.46 40.52
N GLU A 288 7.57 -9.21 41.00
CA GLU A 288 8.07 -8.84 42.33
C GLU A 288 7.10 -9.16 43.49
N LYS A 289 5.95 -9.77 43.20
CA LYS A 289 4.90 -10.14 44.17
C LYS A 289 4.69 -11.66 44.33
N ILE A 290 5.69 -12.46 43.98
CA ILE A 290 5.74 -13.91 44.28
C ILE A 290 6.95 -14.16 45.17
#